data_AF-X1SBF3-F1
#
_entry.id   AF-X1SBF3-F1
#
_cell.length_a   1.000
_cell.length_b   1.000
_cell.length_c   1.000
_cell.angle_alpha   90.00
_cell.angle_beta   90.00
_cell.angle_gamma   90.00
#
_symmetry.space_group_name_H-M   'P 1'
#
loop_
_entity.id
_entity.type
_entity.pdbx_description
1 polymer ?
#
loop_
_entity_poly.entity_id
_entity_poly.type
_entity_poly.pdbx_seq_one_letter_code
_entity_poly.pdbx_strand_id
1 'polypeptide(L)'
;GVCRKLYRRYSESLELEQITFILDDDPNTIGWKAGKPPKITICIGGPYLQKYMNNNGTEEMADEVKGIMWHEYTHGYQYDDGNSNAIIGIIEGVADCVRYLAGFIDISQRRPGGSWDSGYKTSGFFLAWLQEEYQGGDPEFLYKFNQSFAIDDGITWTKEAFKDITGETVEALWDKYQDAISYGVK
;
A
#
# COMPACT_ATOMS: atom_id res chain seq x y z
N GLY A 1 -12.61 -3.43 -5.75
CA GLY A 1 -11.24 -3.96 -5.75
C GLY A 1 -10.56 -3.51 -4.48
N VAL A 2 -10.04 -2.28 -4.47
CA VAL A 2 -9.39 -1.61 -3.33
C VAL A 2 -10.31 -1.52 -2.11
N CYS A 3 -11.54 -1.00 -2.24
CA CYS A 3 -12.42 -0.82 -1.07
C CYS A 3 -12.66 -2.12 -0.28
N ARG A 4 -12.73 -3.28 -0.97
CA ARG A 4 -12.92 -4.59 -0.31
C ARG A 4 -11.70 -5.07 0.47
N LYS A 5 -10.53 -4.45 0.27
CA LYS A 5 -9.31 -4.72 1.03
C LYS A 5 -9.20 -3.81 2.26
N LEU A 6 -9.86 -2.65 2.25
CA LEU A 6 -9.73 -1.60 3.26
C LEU A 6 -10.99 -1.39 4.11
N TYR A 7 -12.15 -1.88 3.66
CA TYR A 7 -13.48 -1.63 4.24
C TYR A 7 -14.32 -2.90 4.23
N ARG A 8 -15.22 -3.02 5.22
CA ARG A 8 -16.22 -4.10 5.29
C ARG A 8 -17.46 -3.74 4.51
N ARG A 9 -17.83 -2.45 4.48
CA ARG A 9 -19.03 -1.94 3.83
C ARG A 9 -18.70 -0.73 2.98
N TYR A 10 -19.40 -0.59 1.86
CA TYR A 10 -19.26 0.58 0.99
C TYR A 10 -19.55 1.90 1.74
N SER A 11 -20.48 1.89 2.69
CA SER A 11 -20.83 3.06 3.50
C SER A 11 -19.70 3.55 4.43
N GLU A 12 -18.65 2.75 4.64
CA GLU A 12 -17.48 3.14 5.44
C GLU A 12 -16.41 3.82 4.56
N SER A 13 -16.41 3.57 3.25
CA SER A 13 -15.35 4.07 2.36
C SER A 13 -15.53 5.54 2.02
N LEU A 14 -14.41 6.22 1.78
CA LEU A 14 -14.42 7.56 1.17
C LEU A 14 -15.13 7.51 -0.19
N GLU A 15 -16.01 8.48 -0.43
CA GLU A 15 -16.70 8.61 -1.71
C GLU A 15 -15.74 9.17 -2.76
N LEU A 16 -15.51 8.43 -3.84
CA LEU A 16 -14.76 8.90 -5.02
C LEU A 16 -15.71 9.01 -6.21
N GLU A 17 -15.99 10.25 -6.61
CA GLU A 17 -16.89 10.57 -7.72
C GLU A 17 -16.15 10.67 -9.06
N GLN A 18 -14.93 11.22 -9.04
CA GLN A 18 -14.18 11.51 -10.27
C GLN A 18 -12.71 11.16 -10.10
N ILE A 19 -12.18 10.51 -11.14
CA ILE A 19 -10.76 10.21 -11.27
C ILE A 19 -10.28 10.74 -12.62
N THR A 20 -9.32 11.66 -12.59
CA THR A 20 -8.65 12.17 -13.78
C THR A 20 -7.37 11.39 -14.01
N PHE A 21 -7.15 10.90 -15.23
CA PHE A 21 -5.92 10.23 -15.62
C PHE A 21 -5.03 11.13 -16.46
N ILE A 22 -3.74 11.17 -16.11
CA ILE A 22 -2.71 11.89 -16.84
C ILE A 22 -1.62 10.89 -17.26
N LEU A 23 -1.25 10.92 -18.54
CA LEU A 23 -0.03 10.31 -19.03
C LEU A 23 1.02 11.42 -19.13
N ASP A 24 2.04 11.35 -18.29
CA ASP A 24 3.06 12.38 -18.13
C ASP A 24 4.29 12.09 -18.99
N ASP A 25 4.92 13.13 -19.52
CA ASP A 25 6.10 13.05 -20.36
C ASP A 25 7.42 13.28 -19.60
N ASP A 26 7.37 13.59 -18.30
CA ASP A 26 8.57 13.63 -17.45
C ASP A 26 9.23 12.24 -17.35
N PRO A 27 10.53 12.11 -17.71
CA PRO A 27 11.25 10.84 -17.65
C PRO A 27 11.47 10.29 -16.23
N ASN A 28 11.25 11.09 -15.18
CA ASN A 28 11.41 10.70 -13.78
C ASN A 28 10.09 10.27 -13.14
N THR A 29 8.95 10.52 -13.79
CA THR A 29 7.64 10.11 -13.27
C THR A 29 7.46 8.61 -13.47
N ILE A 30 7.08 7.91 -12.39
CA ILE A 30 6.56 6.54 -12.46
C ILE A 30 5.04 6.61 -12.33
N GLY A 31 4.56 7.08 -11.19
CA GLY A 31 3.16 7.40 -10.93
C GLY A 31 3.05 8.30 -9.71
N TRP A 32 1.93 9.00 -9.61
CA TRP A 32 1.57 9.77 -8.42
C TRP A 32 0.07 10.03 -8.38
N LYS A 33 -0.46 10.28 -7.17
CA LYS A 33 -1.83 10.76 -6.96
C LYS A 33 -1.84 12.17 -6.38
N ALA A 34 -2.75 13.00 -6.89
CA ALA A 34 -3.04 14.34 -6.39
C ALA A 34 -4.52 14.51 -6.05
N GLY A 35 -4.83 15.56 -5.29
CA GLY A 35 -6.20 15.85 -4.83
C GLY A 35 -6.66 14.92 -3.70
N LYS A 36 -7.92 15.09 -3.29
CA LYS A 36 -8.55 14.30 -2.23
C LYS A 36 -9.98 13.96 -2.60
N PRO A 37 -10.54 12.87 -2.06
CA PRO A 37 -11.95 12.54 -2.26
C PRO A 37 -12.87 13.76 -2.09
N PRO A 38 -13.87 13.95 -2.96
CA PRO A 38 -14.33 12.97 -3.97
C PRO A 38 -13.63 13.02 -5.33
N LYS A 39 -12.62 13.87 -5.52
CA LYS A 39 -11.97 14.06 -6.83
C LYS A 39 -10.46 13.92 -6.73
N ILE A 40 -9.92 12.93 -7.40
CA ILE A 40 -8.48 12.66 -7.42
C ILE A 40 -7.94 12.68 -8.86
N THR A 41 -6.65 12.93 -8.97
CA THR A 41 -5.90 12.78 -10.22
C THR A 41 -4.87 11.69 -10.00
N ILE A 42 -4.76 10.78 -10.96
CA ILE A 42 -3.71 9.77 -11.02
C ILE A 42 -2.89 10.01 -12.26
N CYS A 43 -1.58 10.04 -12.08
CA CYS A 43 -0.63 10.20 -13.15
C CYS A 43 0.21 8.93 -13.30
N ILE A 44 0.58 8.61 -14.55
CA ILE A 44 1.56 7.58 -14.86
C ILE A 44 2.54 8.14 -15.89
N GLY A 45 3.83 7.86 -15.71
CA GLY A 45 4.88 8.33 -16.63
C GLY A 45 4.91 7.52 -17.93
N GLY A 46 4.66 8.19 -19.06
CA GLY A 46 4.78 7.62 -20.39
C GLY A 46 6.18 7.08 -20.72
N PRO A 47 7.27 7.83 -20.46
CA PRO A 47 8.62 7.32 -20.67
C PRO A 47 8.93 6.07 -19.83
N TYR A 48 8.43 6.02 -18.60
CA TYR A 48 8.55 4.84 -17.73
C TYR A 48 7.85 3.62 -18.36
N LEU A 49 6.57 3.76 -18.76
CA LEU A 49 5.82 2.67 -19.39
C LEU A 49 6.46 2.19 -20.69
N GLN A 50 6.96 3.12 -21.51
CA GLN A 50 7.67 2.77 -22.75
C GLN A 50 8.93 1.95 -22.46
N LYS A 51 9.73 2.36 -21.46
CA LYS A 51 10.92 1.62 -21.03
C LYS A 51 10.54 0.25 -20.46
N TYR A 52 9.49 0.17 -19.65
CA TYR A 52 9.01 -1.09 -19.06
C TYR A 52 8.54 -2.06 -20.15
N MET A 53 7.75 -1.59 -21.11
CA MET A 53 7.28 -2.38 -22.24
C MET A 53 8.43 -2.93 -23.07
N ASN A 54 9.46 -2.12 -23.34
CA ASN A 54 10.62 -2.55 -24.11
C ASN A 54 11.41 -3.67 -23.42
N ASN A 55 11.40 -3.73 -22.09
CA ASN A 55 12.15 -4.71 -21.31
C ASN A 55 11.36 -5.99 -21.02
N ASN A 56 10.04 -5.89 -20.89
CA ASN A 56 9.22 -6.99 -20.37
C ASN A 56 8.17 -7.50 -21.36
N GLY A 57 7.64 -6.65 -22.26
CA GLY A 57 6.53 -7.00 -23.13
C GLY A 57 5.28 -6.14 -22.88
N THR A 58 4.29 -6.30 -23.76
CA THR A 58 3.03 -5.52 -23.68
C THR A 58 2.09 -6.04 -22.59
N GLU A 59 2.08 -7.36 -22.34
CA GLU A 59 1.22 -7.97 -21.33
C GLU A 59 1.66 -7.55 -19.92
N GLU A 60 2.96 -7.63 -19.66
CA GLU A 60 3.59 -7.22 -18.41
C GLU A 60 3.44 -5.71 -18.17
N MET A 61 3.53 -4.89 -19.23
CA MET A 61 3.24 -3.46 -19.12
C MET A 61 1.79 -3.19 -18.75
N ALA A 62 0.83 -3.94 -19.29
CA ALA A 62 -0.57 -3.80 -18.91
C ALA A 62 -0.81 -4.15 -17.43
N ASP A 63 -0.10 -5.15 -16.90
CA ASP A 63 -0.16 -5.49 -15.48
C ASP A 63 0.58 -4.46 -14.60
N GLU A 64 1.65 -3.85 -15.08
CA GLU A 64 2.31 -2.72 -14.39
C GLU A 64 1.37 -1.51 -14.30
N VAL A 65 0.68 -1.15 -15.39
CA VAL A 65 -0.34 -0.09 -15.38
C VAL A 65 -1.42 -0.41 -14.36
N LYS A 66 -1.98 -1.62 -14.36
CA LYS A 66 -2.97 -2.02 -13.33
C LYS A 66 -2.36 -1.92 -11.93
N GLY A 67 -1.14 -2.38 -11.72
CA GLY A 67 -0.45 -2.33 -10.43
C GLY A 67 -0.31 -0.90 -9.90
N ILE A 68 0.19 0.02 -10.73
CA ILE A 68 0.27 1.45 -10.39
C ILE A 68 -1.13 1.98 -10.05
N MET A 69 -2.14 1.65 -10.85
CA MET A 69 -3.51 2.08 -10.59
C MET A 69 -4.05 1.55 -9.26
N TRP A 70 -3.76 0.31 -8.87
CA TRP A 70 -4.15 -0.23 -7.57
C TRP A 70 -3.46 0.47 -6.40
N HIS A 71 -2.19 0.82 -6.56
CA HIS A 71 -1.46 1.63 -5.60
C HIS A 71 -2.09 3.03 -5.45
N GLU A 72 -2.26 3.74 -6.55
CA GLU A 72 -2.75 5.14 -6.54
C GLU A 72 -4.25 5.24 -6.17
N TYR A 73 -5.07 4.25 -6.54
CA TYR A 73 -6.43 4.15 -6.04
C TYR A 73 -6.49 3.92 -4.54
N THR A 74 -5.51 3.21 -3.97
CA THR A 74 -5.45 3.01 -2.53
C THR A 74 -5.26 4.33 -1.81
N HIS A 75 -4.39 5.22 -2.28
CA HIS A 75 -4.29 6.61 -1.79
C HIS A 75 -5.57 7.44 -1.99
N GLY A 76 -6.47 7.01 -2.87
CA GLY A 76 -7.79 7.60 -3.06
C GLY A 76 -8.82 7.14 -2.03
N TYR A 77 -8.70 5.92 -1.52
CA TYR A 77 -9.68 5.32 -0.63
C TYR A 77 -9.21 5.21 0.81
N GLN A 78 -7.92 5.04 1.07
CA GLN A 78 -7.41 4.83 2.43
C GLN A 78 -7.58 6.08 3.28
N TYR A 79 -7.71 5.87 4.58
CA TYR A 79 -7.59 6.97 5.52
C TYR A 79 -6.13 7.38 5.69
N ASP A 80 -5.95 8.66 5.96
CA ASP A 80 -4.67 9.29 6.27
C ASP A 80 -4.97 10.31 7.36
N ASP A 81 -4.37 10.12 8.54
CA ASP A 81 -4.51 10.98 9.71
C ASP A 81 -3.99 12.41 9.47
N GLY A 82 -3.45 12.70 8.29
CA GLY A 82 -3.01 14.03 7.88
C GLY A 82 -1.69 14.45 8.51
N ASN A 83 -1.09 13.59 9.34
CA ASN A 83 0.29 13.72 9.81
C ASN A 83 1.29 13.21 8.75
N SER A 84 1.14 13.69 7.52
CA SER A 84 1.67 13.06 6.31
C SER A 84 3.17 12.77 6.37
N ASN A 85 3.97 13.64 6.97
CA ASN A 85 5.43 13.44 7.02
C ASN A 85 5.87 12.33 8.00
N ALA A 86 5.15 12.13 9.10
CA ALA A 86 5.55 11.14 10.10
C ALA A 86 5.16 9.72 9.71
N ILE A 87 4.14 9.57 8.85
CA ILE A 87 3.56 8.26 8.50
C ILE A 87 3.63 7.94 7.00
N ILE A 88 4.28 8.78 6.17
CA ILE A 88 4.29 8.63 4.71
C ILE A 88 4.71 7.22 4.27
N GLY A 89 5.75 6.65 4.89
CA GLY A 89 6.21 5.30 4.53
C GLY A 89 5.17 4.22 4.85
N ILE A 90 4.31 4.43 5.84
CA ILE A 90 3.22 3.50 6.13
C ILE A 90 2.06 3.69 5.17
N ILE A 91 1.72 4.93 4.84
CA ILE A 91 0.72 5.28 3.82
C ILE A 91 1.09 4.67 2.45
N GLU A 92 2.36 4.78 2.03
CA GLU A 92 2.88 4.10 0.83
C GLU A 92 2.90 2.58 0.97
N GLY A 93 3.20 2.08 2.17
CA GLY A 93 3.18 0.66 2.50
C GLY A 93 1.79 0.04 2.37
N VAL A 94 0.74 0.73 2.83
CA VAL A 94 -0.66 0.27 2.68
C VAL A 94 -1.03 0.16 1.20
N ALA A 95 -0.65 1.15 0.38
CA ALA A 95 -0.88 1.13 -1.06
C ALA A 95 -0.22 -0.06 -1.75
N ASP A 96 1.05 -0.36 -1.43
CA ASP A 96 1.73 -1.54 -1.98
C ASP A 96 1.26 -2.87 -1.36
N CYS A 97 0.78 -2.88 -0.12
CA CYS A 97 0.11 -4.04 0.46
C CYS A 97 -1.16 -4.39 -0.34
N VAL A 98 -2.01 -3.40 -0.63
CA VAL A 98 -3.20 -3.60 -1.46
C VAL A 98 -2.82 -4.05 -2.87
N ARG A 99 -1.79 -3.44 -3.48
CA ARG A 99 -1.28 -3.84 -4.81
C ARG A 99 -0.80 -5.30 -4.81
N TYR A 100 -0.06 -5.73 -3.80
CA TYR A 100 0.38 -7.12 -3.62
C TYR A 100 -0.81 -8.08 -3.46
N LEU A 101 -1.72 -7.78 -2.53
CA LEU A 101 -2.91 -8.60 -2.26
C LEU A 101 -3.91 -8.65 -3.43
N ALA A 102 -3.75 -7.77 -4.42
CA ALA A 102 -4.49 -7.76 -5.67
C ALA A 102 -3.78 -8.55 -6.79
N GLY A 103 -2.58 -9.06 -6.56
CA GLY A 103 -1.80 -9.89 -7.49
C GLY A 103 -0.89 -9.11 -8.44
N PHE A 104 -0.62 -7.83 -8.17
CA PHE A 104 0.20 -6.97 -9.06
C PHE A 104 1.63 -6.72 -8.56
N ILE A 105 2.03 -7.41 -7.49
CA ILE A 105 3.43 -7.53 -7.05
C ILE A 105 3.68 -9.02 -6.80
N ASP A 106 4.77 -9.55 -7.33
CA ASP A 106 5.17 -10.94 -7.11
C ASP A 106 5.89 -11.09 -5.75
N ILE A 107 5.58 -12.14 -4.99
CA ILE A 107 6.19 -12.41 -3.68
C ILE A 107 7.71 -12.59 -3.75
N SER A 108 8.25 -12.99 -4.90
CA SER A 108 9.69 -13.07 -5.17
C SER A 108 10.38 -11.71 -5.15
N GLN A 109 9.65 -10.59 -5.05
CA GLN A 109 10.21 -9.26 -4.84
C GLN A 109 10.39 -8.92 -3.35
N ARG A 110 9.89 -9.76 -2.43
CA ARG A 110 10.09 -9.60 -0.98
C ARG A 110 11.56 -9.77 -0.62
N ARG A 111 12.11 -8.83 0.15
CA ARG A 111 13.54 -8.79 0.53
C ARG A 111 13.69 -8.47 2.02
N PRO A 112 14.68 -9.07 2.70
CA PRO A 112 15.08 -8.63 4.04
C PRO A 112 15.76 -7.25 3.99
N GLY A 113 15.83 -6.60 5.15
CA GLY A 113 16.36 -5.25 5.35
C GLY A 113 15.28 -4.16 5.37
N GLY A 114 15.72 -2.93 5.64
CA GLY A 114 14.86 -1.76 5.79
C GLY A 114 14.20 -1.68 7.17
N SER A 115 13.08 -0.97 7.22
CA SER A 115 12.23 -0.76 8.40
C SER A 115 10.76 -0.92 8.04
N TRP A 116 9.91 -1.12 9.05
CA TRP A 116 8.46 -1.25 8.91
C TRP A 116 7.80 -0.03 8.24
N ASP A 117 8.43 1.14 8.28
CA ASP A 117 8.01 2.42 7.68
C ASP A 117 8.87 2.85 6.48
N SER A 118 9.60 1.95 5.84
CA SER A 118 10.41 2.26 4.65
C SER A 118 9.60 2.63 3.40
N GLY A 119 8.28 2.44 3.39
CA GLY A 119 7.47 2.70 2.20
C GLY A 119 7.35 1.52 1.27
N TYR A 120 6.43 1.67 0.30
CA TYR A 120 6.30 0.83 -0.87
C TYR A 120 6.34 -0.67 -0.53
N LYS A 121 7.00 -1.48 -1.37
CA LYS A 121 7.09 -2.93 -1.23
C LYS A 121 7.64 -3.39 0.11
N THR A 122 8.61 -2.66 0.69
CA THR A 122 9.24 -3.05 1.96
C THR A 122 8.21 -3.09 3.09
N SER A 123 7.48 -1.98 3.28
CA SER A 123 6.39 -1.91 4.25
C SER A 123 5.17 -2.73 3.81
N GLY A 124 4.86 -2.74 2.52
CA GLY A 124 3.69 -3.45 1.97
C GLY A 124 3.74 -4.96 2.15
N PHE A 125 4.91 -5.59 1.95
CA PHE A 125 5.07 -7.02 2.24
C PHE A 125 5.00 -7.34 3.73
N PHE A 126 5.48 -6.45 4.60
CA PHE A 126 5.35 -6.62 6.04
C PHE A 126 3.90 -6.57 6.49
N LEU A 127 3.12 -5.61 6.00
CA LEU A 127 1.68 -5.52 6.28
C LEU A 127 0.93 -6.74 5.71
N ALA A 128 1.31 -7.22 4.53
CA ALA A 128 0.73 -8.44 3.97
C ALA A 128 1.07 -9.68 4.81
N TRP A 129 2.30 -9.79 5.30
CA TRP A 129 2.72 -10.87 6.20
C TRP A 129 1.92 -10.88 7.51
N LEU A 130 1.61 -9.71 8.08
CA LEU A 130 0.71 -9.61 9.24
C LEU A 130 -0.70 -10.12 8.95
N GLN A 131 -1.21 -9.85 7.75
CA GLN A 131 -2.54 -10.31 7.33
C GLN A 131 -2.58 -11.81 7.02
N GLU A 132 -1.55 -12.36 6.38
CA GLU A 132 -1.61 -13.69 5.75
C GLU A 132 -0.86 -14.78 6.52
N GLU A 133 0.18 -14.44 7.28
CA GLU A 133 1.14 -15.42 7.82
C GLU A 133 1.32 -15.34 9.33
N TYR A 134 1.47 -14.14 9.90
CA TYR A 134 1.76 -13.96 11.32
C TYR A 134 0.66 -14.55 12.20
N GLN A 135 1.04 -15.45 13.11
CA GLN A 135 0.12 -16.20 13.99
C GLN A 135 -1.05 -16.91 13.25
N GLY A 136 -0.85 -17.31 11.99
CA GLY A 136 -1.89 -17.94 11.17
C GLY A 136 -2.74 -16.96 10.35
N GLY A 137 -2.38 -15.69 10.36
CA GLY A 137 -3.02 -14.62 9.59
C GLY A 137 -4.23 -14.00 10.29
N ASP A 138 -4.45 -12.72 10.04
CA ASP A 138 -5.65 -11.98 10.41
C ASP A 138 -6.26 -11.35 9.13
N PRO A 139 -7.27 -12.00 8.50
CA PRO A 139 -7.90 -11.49 7.28
C PRO A 139 -8.49 -10.08 7.40
N GLU A 140 -8.70 -9.60 8.63
CA GLU A 140 -9.24 -8.29 8.94
C GLU A 140 -8.15 -7.26 9.30
N PHE A 141 -6.87 -7.64 9.26
CA PHE A 141 -5.75 -6.79 9.67
C PHE A 141 -5.75 -5.47 8.91
N LEU A 142 -5.77 -5.51 7.57
CA LEU A 142 -5.65 -4.30 6.77
C LEU A 142 -6.87 -3.37 6.90
N TYR A 143 -8.06 -3.94 7.16
CA TYR A 143 -9.23 -3.15 7.53
C TYR A 143 -8.99 -2.41 8.86
N LYS A 144 -8.63 -3.13 9.93
CA LYS A 144 -8.39 -2.52 11.26
C LYS A 144 -7.28 -1.46 11.19
N PHE A 145 -6.24 -1.75 10.42
CA PHE A 145 -5.11 -0.85 10.22
C PHE A 145 -5.54 0.41 9.47
N ASN A 146 -6.29 0.29 8.37
CA ASN A 146 -6.87 1.45 7.66
C ASN A 146 -7.76 2.30 8.58
N GLN A 147 -8.60 1.67 9.41
CA GLN A 147 -9.45 2.38 10.37
C GLN A 147 -8.66 3.14 11.43
N SER A 148 -7.45 2.71 11.78
CA SER A 148 -6.63 3.43 12.76
C SER A 148 -6.21 4.83 12.29
N PHE A 149 -6.18 5.09 10.98
CA PHE A 149 -5.83 6.40 10.40
C PHE A 149 -7.03 7.35 10.24
N ALA A 150 -8.20 7.03 10.82
CA ALA A 150 -9.39 7.83 10.66
C ALA A 150 -9.19 9.26 11.22
N ILE A 151 -9.33 10.27 10.37
CA ILE A 151 -9.05 11.67 10.73
C ILE A 151 -10.13 12.31 11.63
N ASP A 152 -11.30 11.69 11.75
CA ASP A 152 -12.48 12.25 12.41
C ASP A 152 -12.62 11.84 13.89
N ASP A 153 -11.70 11.04 14.43
CA ASP A 153 -11.67 10.65 15.85
C ASP A 153 -10.93 11.68 16.74
N GLY A 154 -10.17 12.59 16.13
CA GLY A 154 -9.36 13.60 16.82
C GLY A 154 -8.10 13.06 17.50
N ILE A 155 -7.66 11.86 17.15
CA ILE A 155 -6.51 11.16 17.72
C ILE A 155 -5.40 11.12 16.67
N THR A 156 -4.26 11.74 16.98
CA THR A 156 -3.08 11.61 16.12
C THR A 156 -2.61 10.16 16.12
N TRP A 157 -2.46 9.60 14.92
CA TRP A 157 -2.00 8.23 14.73
C TRP A 157 -0.59 8.04 15.28
N THR A 158 -0.37 6.88 15.89
CA THR A 158 0.93 6.46 16.40
C THR A 158 1.15 4.97 16.11
N LYS A 159 2.41 4.52 16.13
CA LYS A 159 2.78 3.12 15.86
C LYS A 159 2.21 2.12 16.87
N GLU A 160 1.69 2.60 17.99
CA GLU A 160 0.96 1.87 19.00
C GLU A 160 -0.26 1.14 18.40
N ALA A 161 -0.81 1.64 17.28
CA ALA A 161 -1.87 0.95 16.53
C ALA A 161 -1.50 -0.50 16.17
N PHE A 162 -0.23 -0.80 15.88
CA PHE A 162 0.22 -2.17 15.65
C PHE A 162 0.00 -3.05 16.88
N LYS A 163 0.31 -2.53 18.06
CA LYS A 163 0.14 -3.25 19.33
C LYS A 163 -1.33 -3.40 19.69
N ASP A 164 -2.15 -2.39 19.45
CA ASP A 164 -3.58 -2.46 19.71
C ASP A 164 -4.28 -3.50 18.81
N ILE A 165 -3.80 -3.67 17.58
CA ILE A 165 -4.37 -4.63 16.61
C ILE A 165 -3.83 -6.05 16.81
N THR A 166 -2.52 -6.20 17.03
CA THR A 166 -1.82 -7.50 17.01
C THR A 166 -1.41 -8.02 18.39
N GLY A 167 -1.44 -7.16 19.41
CA GLY A 167 -0.90 -7.43 20.75
C GLY A 167 0.59 -7.18 20.91
N GLU A 168 1.33 -6.86 19.85
CA GLU A 168 2.80 -6.68 19.88
C GLU A 168 3.27 -5.34 19.27
N THR A 169 4.39 -4.83 19.76
CA THR A 169 4.95 -3.58 19.21
C THR A 169 5.46 -3.80 17.78
N VAL A 170 5.41 -2.75 16.96
CA VAL A 170 5.85 -2.85 15.56
C VAL A 170 7.32 -3.25 15.44
N GLU A 171 8.17 -2.87 16.39
CA GLU A 171 9.58 -3.28 16.40
C GLU A 171 9.72 -4.81 16.57
N ALA A 172 8.98 -5.40 17.52
CA ALA A 172 9.01 -6.84 17.73
C ALA A 172 8.41 -7.61 16.54
N LEU A 173 7.34 -7.07 15.93
CA LEU A 173 6.76 -7.63 14.71
C LEU A 173 7.73 -7.55 13.54
N TRP A 174 8.44 -6.43 13.40
CA TRP A 174 9.41 -6.22 12.32
C TRP A 174 10.58 -7.19 12.43
N ASP A 175 11.13 -7.37 13.63
CA ASP A 175 12.21 -8.35 13.87
C ASP A 175 11.75 -9.77 13.51
N LYS A 176 10.53 -10.15 13.92
CA LYS A 176 9.94 -11.45 13.57
C LYS A 176 9.72 -11.62 12.08
N TYR A 177 9.27 -10.57 11.40
CA TYR A 177 9.12 -10.57 9.95
C TYR A 177 10.46 -10.77 9.25
N GLN A 178 11.49 -10.01 9.65
CA GLN A 178 12.84 -10.12 9.11
C GLN A 178 13.42 -11.53 9.29
N ASP A 179 13.24 -12.13 10.47
CA ASP A 179 13.62 -13.52 10.71
C ASP A 179 12.84 -14.47 9.78
N ALA A 180 11.51 -14.36 9.75
CA ALA A 180 10.64 -15.24 8.96
C ALA A 180 11.02 -15.27 7.47
N ILE A 181 11.31 -14.11 6.87
CA ILE A 181 11.64 -14.03 5.45
C ILE A 181 13.12 -14.32 5.15
N SER A 182 14.01 -14.22 6.14
CA SER A 182 15.43 -14.55 5.98
C SER A 182 15.66 -16.06 5.92
N TYR A 183 14.87 -16.85 6.67
CA TYR A 183 14.95 -18.31 6.67
C TYR A 183 14.20 -18.98 5.51
N GLY A 184 13.41 -18.23 4.73
CA GLY A 184 12.67 -18.69 3.55
C GLY A 184 13.42 -18.59 2.22
N VAL A 185 14.65 -18.07 2.21
CA VAL A 185 15.51 -18.06 1.01
C VAL A 185 16.31 -19.37 0.96
N LYS A 186 15.70 -20.40 0.41
CA LYS A 186 16.41 -21.58 -0.14
C LYS A 186 15.94 -21.85 -1.55
#